data_AF-A0A2E7RY95-F1
#
_entry.id   AF-A0A2E7RY95-F1
#
_cell.length_a   1.000
_cell.length_b   1.000
_cell.length_c   1.000
_cell.angle_alpha   90.00
_cell.angle_beta   90.00
_cell.angle_gamma   90.00
#
_symmetry.space_group_name_H-M   'P 1'
#
loop_
_entity.id
_entity.type
_entity.pdbx_description
1 polymer ?
#
loop_
_entity_poly.entity_id
_entity_poly.type
_entity_poly.pdbx_seq_one_letter_code
_entity_poly.pdbx_strand_id
1 'polypeptide(L)'
;MNPSPPAPPLVRDLPPSINPKKTHVVRTFTIDDVPLTTCRIDPAGRYVVAAAENFHIYRWPLAGPQSARTVLHGHNSWVRSFDFSPDGQWLYSGGYDDRIGIWPLTDPTPSPQRMLVAHDGWVRWVRTSPDGRLLASCGNDNLLKIWDTSNWDLVRVFKGHQRYPYAVVFHPDGKRLASFDLMGVIKEWELSSGKVTRQWEAKFMWGFDKKFRADMGGARDMRFSPDGKYLAVAGLTEVTNAFAGTHKPMVLLMDWEKGEFRKKLRIDSRGMAWGIRFHPDGFLVGSGAPSGALWFWKPDEEKPFHTFKLTGGGRAIDLSPDGRQAAVAQIDRKLQIVQFTSKPA
;
A
#
# COMPACT_ATOMS: atom_id res chain seq x y z
N MET A 1 -41.83 12.08 -34.90
CA MET A 1 -40.56 11.43 -35.29
C MET A 1 -39.77 11.22 -34.02
N ASN A 2 -39.50 9.97 -33.63
CA ASN A 2 -38.65 9.70 -32.48
C ASN A 2 -37.21 10.09 -32.85
N PRO A 3 -36.46 10.80 -31.98
CA PRO A 3 -35.06 11.08 -32.24
C PRO A 3 -34.30 9.75 -32.31
N SER A 4 -33.50 9.59 -33.35
CA SER A 4 -32.61 8.44 -33.50
C SER A 4 -31.69 8.33 -32.28
N PRO A 5 -31.41 7.10 -31.79
CA PRO A 5 -30.46 6.92 -30.70
C PRO A 5 -29.10 7.53 -31.08
N PRO A 6 -28.36 8.12 -30.12
CA PRO A 6 -27.04 8.67 -30.39
C PRO A 6 -26.13 7.58 -30.97
N ALA A 7 -25.35 7.95 -31.99
CA ALA A 7 -24.40 7.03 -32.59
C ALA A 7 -23.45 6.48 -31.52
N PRO A 8 -23.06 5.19 -31.59
CA PRO A 8 -22.01 4.68 -30.72
C PRO A 8 -20.77 5.57 -30.84
N PRO A 9 -20.07 5.88 -29.73
CA PRO A 9 -18.83 6.65 -29.80
C PRO A 9 -17.87 5.97 -30.78
N LEU A 10 -17.18 6.77 -31.60
CA LEU A 10 -16.24 6.23 -32.58
C LEU A 10 -15.14 5.48 -31.82
N VAL A 11 -14.50 4.49 -32.45
CA VAL A 11 -13.37 3.75 -31.85
C VAL A 11 -12.23 4.71 -31.40
N ARG A 12 -12.14 5.90 -32.00
CA ARG A 12 -11.20 6.97 -31.63
C ARG A 12 -11.60 7.74 -30.36
N ASP A 13 -12.87 7.69 -29.97
CA ASP A 13 -13.43 8.35 -28.79
C ASP A 13 -13.46 7.41 -27.57
N LEU A 14 -13.21 6.11 -27.77
CA LEU A 14 -13.04 5.17 -26.67
C LEU A 14 -11.69 5.43 -25.99
N PRO A 15 -11.67 5.63 -24.66
CA PRO A 15 -10.42 5.86 -23.96
C PRO A 15 -9.51 4.63 -24.14
N PRO A 16 -8.21 4.82 -24.45
CA PRO A 16 -7.33 3.74 -24.89
C PRO A 16 -7.35 2.58 -23.90
N SER A 17 -7.37 1.34 -24.40
CA SER A 17 -7.39 0.17 -23.54
C SER A 17 -6.12 0.11 -22.68
N ILE A 18 -6.27 -0.41 -21.46
CA ILE A 18 -5.16 -0.65 -20.55
C ILE A 18 -4.29 -1.75 -21.15
N ASN A 19 -3.00 -1.47 -21.26
CA ASN A 19 -1.98 -2.36 -21.76
C ASN A 19 -0.67 -2.13 -20.99
N PRO A 20 -0.37 -2.97 -19.98
CA PRO A 20 0.85 -2.85 -19.19
C PRO A 20 2.13 -2.74 -20.01
N LYS A 21 2.19 -3.33 -21.22
CA LYS A 21 3.38 -3.22 -22.09
C LYS A 21 3.59 -1.84 -22.71
N LYS A 22 2.61 -0.94 -22.61
CA LYS A 22 2.67 0.46 -23.05
C LYS A 22 2.88 1.44 -21.90
N THR A 23 3.25 0.91 -20.73
CA THR A 23 3.51 1.69 -19.52
C THR A 23 4.52 2.82 -19.77
N HIS A 24 4.20 4.04 -19.33
CA HIS A 24 5.11 5.19 -19.41
C HIS A 24 4.82 6.21 -18.30
N VAL A 25 5.84 6.97 -17.90
CA VAL A 25 5.69 8.07 -16.92
C VAL A 25 4.97 9.23 -17.60
N VAL A 26 3.94 9.76 -16.94
CA VAL A 26 3.18 10.94 -17.40
C VAL A 26 3.37 12.17 -16.52
N ARG A 27 3.69 11.99 -15.23
CA ARG A 27 4.05 13.08 -14.32
C ARG A 27 5.15 12.62 -13.37
N THR A 28 5.99 13.55 -12.95
CA THR A 28 6.98 13.34 -11.89
C THR A 28 6.92 14.54 -10.96
N PHE A 29 6.67 14.29 -9.68
CA PHE A 29 6.82 15.29 -8.64
C PHE A 29 8.12 15.00 -7.89
N THR A 30 8.86 16.05 -7.56
CA THR A 30 10.15 15.94 -6.89
C THR A 30 10.10 16.70 -5.57
N ILE A 31 10.78 16.19 -4.56
CA ILE A 31 11.11 16.91 -3.33
C ILE A 31 12.63 17.02 -3.20
N ASP A 32 13.12 18.12 -2.63
CA ASP A 32 14.54 18.46 -2.72
C ASP A 32 15.40 17.70 -1.69
N ASP A 33 14.81 17.33 -0.55
CA ASP A 33 15.62 17.09 0.64
C ASP A 33 15.90 15.61 0.91
N VAL A 34 14.94 14.71 0.66
CA VAL A 34 14.99 13.36 1.23
C VAL A 34 14.17 12.31 0.47
N PRO A 35 14.48 11.01 0.57
CA PRO A 35 13.69 9.93 -0.02
C PRO A 35 12.22 9.95 0.40
N LEU A 36 11.32 9.51 -0.49
CA LEU A 36 9.93 9.24 -0.13
C LEU A 36 9.82 7.89 0.59
N THR A 37 8.84 7.75 1.49
CA THR A 37 8.64 6.53 2.30
C THR A 37 7.37 5.78 1.93
N THR A 38 6.32 6.47 1.51
CA THR A 38 5.04 5.87 1.10
C THR A 38 4.21 6.85 0.26
N CYS A 39 3.21 6.35 -0.48
CA CYS A 39 2.24 7.18 -1.19
C CYS A 39 0.88 6.49 -1.37
N ARG A 40 -0.15 7.30 -1.63
CA ARG A 40 -1.49 6.88 -2.04
C ARG A 40 -2.15 7.92 -2.95
N ILE A 41 -3.12 7.48 -3.75
CA ILE A 41 -4.03 8.36 -4.50
C ILE A 41 -5.36 8.39 -3.75
N ASP A 42 -5.97 9.57 -3.60
CA ASP A 42 -7.27 9.66 -2.91
C ASP A 42 -8.38 8.96 -3.70
N PRO A 43 -9.46 8.49 -3.04
CA PRO A 43 -10.53 7.73 -3.70
C PRO A 43 -11.22 8.46 -4.86
N ALA A 44 -11.19 9.80 -4.87
CA ALA A 44 -11.76 10.61 -5.94
C ALA A 44 -10.76 10.94 -7.08
N GLY A 45 -9.49 10.52 -6.97
CA GLY A 45 -8.48 10.76 -8.01
C GLY A 45 -8.08 12.23 -8.18
N ARG A 46 -8.29 13.04 -7.14
CA ARG A 46 -7.98 14.48 -7.12
C ARG A 46 -6.53 14.74 -6.72
N TYR A 47 -6.03 14.00 -5.75
CA TYR A 47 -4.74 14.21 -5.13
C TYR A 47 -3.94 12.91 -5.04
N VAL A 48 -2.62 13.07 -5.10
CA VAL A 48 -1.67 12.07 -4.65
C VAL A 48 -0.97 12.61 -3.40
N VAL A 49 -0.83 11.75 -2.39
CA VAL A 49 -0.10 12.07 -1.16
C VAL A 49 1.13 11.19 -1.05
N ALA A 50 2.22 11.74 -0.53
CA ALA A 50 3.43 10.99 -0.22
C ALA A 50 4.07 11.49 1.08
N ALA A 51 4.62 10.58 1.87
CA ALA A 51 5.47 10.93 3.01
C ALA A 51 6.94 10.84 2.62
N ALA A 52 7.79 11.53 3.37
CA ALA A 52 9.23 11.51 3.17
C ALA A 52 10.02 11.39 4.48
N GLU A 53 11.33 11.15 4.35
CA GLU A 53 12.19 10.91 5.52
C GLU A 53 12.42 12.15 6.40
N ASN A 54 11.93 13.32 5.99
CA ASN A 54 11.92 14.58 6.76
C ASN A 54 10.60 14.74 7.55
N PHE A 55 9.84 13.65 7.70
CA PHE A 55 8.61 13.55 8.50
C PHE A 55 7.39 14.26 7.92
N HIS A 56 7.57 15.01 6.84
CA HIS A 56 6.47 15.71 6.18
C HIS A 56 5.63 14.77 5.32
N ILE A 57 4.36 15.13 5.20
CA ILE A 57 3.45 14.60 4.19
C ILE A 57 3.25 15.68 3.13
N TYR A 58 3.34 15.29 1.88
CA TYR A 58 3.15 16.15 0.72
C TYR A 58 1.90 15.74 -0.03
N ARG A 59 1.10 16.71 -0.45
CA ARG A 59 -0.09 16.51 -1.29
C ARG A 59 0.09 17.29 -2.59
N TRP A 60 -0.13 16.62 -3.72
CA TRP A 60 -0.18 17.25 -5.04
C TRP A 60 -1.52 16.98 -5.71
N PRO A 61 -2.10 17.94 -6.44
CA PRO A 61 -3.21 17.68 -7.31
C PRO A 61 -2.74 16.84 -8.51
N LEU A 62 -3.53 15.83 -8.89
CA LEU A 62 -3.24 14.98 -10.04
C LEU A 62 -3.48 15.71 -11.37
N ALA A 63 -4.41 16.67 -11.37
CA ALA A 63 -4.65 17.61 -12.46
C ALA A 63 -4.06 19.00 -12.14
N GLY A 64 -3.71 19.77 -13.17
CA GLY A 64 -3.13 21.11 -13.00
C GLY A 64 -1.60 21.13 -12.86
N PRO A 65 -1.01 22.24 -12.38
CA PRO A 65 0.43 22.44 -12.37
C PRO A 65 1.15 21.58 -11.31
N GLN A 66 2.31 21.01 -11.67
CA GLN A 66 3.09 20.15 -10.78
C GLN A 66 3.67 20.88 -9.55
N SER A 67 3.82 22.21 -9.64
CA SER A 67 4.31 23.06 -8.56
C SER A 67 3.30 23.29 -7.44
N ALA A 68 2.00 23.00 -7.66
CA ALA A 68 0.94 23.21 -6.67
C ALA A 68 0.98 22.15 -5.55
N ARG A 69 2.03 22.15 -4.73
CA ARG A 69 2.22 21.24 -3.61
C ARG A 69 1.75 21.86 -2.30
N THR A 70 1.05 21.08 -1.48
CA THR A 70 0.77 21.40 -0.08
C THR A 70 1.61 20.51 0.83
N VAL A 71 2.13 21.06 1.93
CA VAL A 71 2.89 20.33 2.94
C VAL A 71 2.04 20.24 4.21
N LEU A 72 1.94 19.04 4.77
CA LEU A 72 1.24 18.73 6.01
C LEU A 72 2.30 18.47 7.08
N HIS A 73 2.29 19.28 8.14
CA HIS A 73 3.22 19.20 9.28
C HIS A 73 2.51 18.63 10.51
N GLY A 74 3.18 17.74 11.25
CA GLY A 74 2.68 17.29 12.57
C GLY A 74 3.30 15.99 13.08
N HIS A 75 3.70 15.07 12.21
CA HIS A 75 4.50 13.92 12.63
C HIS A 75 5.93 14.35 12.99
N ASN A 76 6.52 13.71 14.00
CA ASN A 76 7.92 13.95 14.42
C ASN A 76 8.89 12.80 14.04
N SER A 77 8.39 11.83 13.29
CA SER A 77 9.16 10.70 12.76
C SER A 77 8.59 10.24 11.41
N TRP A 78 9.18 9.21 10.80
CA TRP A 78 8.76 8.72 9.48
C TRP A 78 7.31 8.24 9.48
N VAL A 79 6.56 8.67 8.46
CA VAL A 79 5.24 8.11 8.18
C VAL A 79 5.39 6.89 7.30
N ARG A 80 4.80 5.77 7.75
CA ARG A 80 4.96 4.47 7.10
C ARG A 80 3.78 4.07 6.22
N SER A 81 2.58 4.49 6.58
CA SER A 81 1.35 4.07 5.90
C SER A 81 0.32 5.18 5.86
N PHE A 82 -0.50 5.15 4.80
CA PHE A 82 -1.67 5.99 4.64
C PHE A 82 -2.90 5.14 4.31
N ASP A 83 -4.05 5.66 4.68
CA ASP A 83 -5.34 5.34 4.08
C ASP A 83 -6.28 6.55 4.12
N PHE A 84 -7.45 6.43 3.52
CA PHE A 84 -8.41 7.52 3.42
C PHE A 84 -9.77 7.12 4.01
N SER A 85 -10.59 8.12 4.35
CA SER A 85 -12.03 7.92 4.40
C SER A 85 -12.58 7.62 3.00
N PRO A 86 -13.65 6.80 2.85
CA PRO A 86 -14.20 6.47 1.54
C PRO A 86 -14.69 7.67 0.73
N ASP A 87 -15.13 8.74 1.41
CA ASP A 87 -15.56 10.01 0.80
C ASP A 87 -14.40 10.93 0.37
N GLY A 88 -13.15 10.51 0.63
CA GLY A 88 -11.94 11.25 0.31
C GLY A 88 -11.80 12.58 1.06
N GLN A 89 -12.53 12.81 2.15
CA GLN A 89 -12.38 14.04 2.93
C GLN A 89 -11.25 13.98 3.95
N TRP A 90 -10.88 12.77 4.40
CA TRP A 90 -9.87 12.57 5.43
C TRP A 90 -8.74 11.67 4.97
N LEU A 91 -7.51 12.08 5.31
CA LEU A 91 -6.32 11.25 5.25
C LEU A 91 -6.01 10.73 6.66
N TYR A 92 -5.65 9.47 6.76
CA TYR A 92 -5.16 8.83 7.98
C TYR A 92 -3.71 8.39 7.77
N SER A 93 -2.81 8.79 8.66
CA SER A 93 -1.39 8.45 8.58
C SER A 93 -0.92 7.69 9.81
N GLY A 94 -0.08 6.67 9.62
CA GLY A 94 0.58 5.94 10.71
C GLY A 94 2.08 6.27 10.76
N GLY A 95 2.53 6.84 11.87
CA GLY A 95 3.89 7.31 12.07
C GLY A 95 4.75 6.44 12.98
N TYR A 96 6.06 6.55 12.80
CA TYR A 96 7.07 5.99 13.70
C TYR A 96 7.24 6.81 14.98
N ASP A 97 6.48 7.88 15.11
CA ASP A 97 6.33 8.69 16.30
C ASP A 97 5.23 8.18 17.23
N ASP A 98 4.84 6.91 17.08
CA ASP A 98 3.77 6.21 17.79
C ASP A 98 2.34 6.66 17.49
N ARG A 99 2.17 7.61 16.56
CA ARG A 99 0.90 8.28 16.35
C ARG A 99 0.16 7.91 15.09
N ILE A 100 -1.16 8.05 15.17
CA ILE A 100 -2.04 8.16 14.00
C ILE A 100 -2.43 9.63 13.82
N GLY A 101 -2.18 10.18 12.64
CA GLY A 101 -2.62 11.52 12.26
C GLY A 101 -3.92 11.49 11.46
N ILE A 102 -4.81 12.45 11.72
CA ILE A 102 -6.10 12.62 11.03
C ILE A 102 -6.15 14.00 10.40
N TRP A 103 -6.22 14.05 9.07
CA TRP A 103 -5.98 15.30 8.32
C TRP A 103 -7.16 15.61 7.39
N PRO A 104 -7.65 16.86 7.36
CA PRO A 104 -8.61 17.28 6.35
C PRO A 104 -7.90 17.32 4.98
N LEU A 105 -8.23 16.38 4.10
CA LEU A 105 -7.50 16.16 2.85
C LEU A 105 -7.69 17.29 1.84
N THR A 106 -8.79 18.03 1.90
CA THR A 106 -9.15 19.07 0.91
C THR A 106 -8.78 20.48 1.34
N ASP A 107 -8.39 20.66 2.60
CA ASP A 107 -8.05 21.97 3.16
C ASP A 107 -6.79 22.54 2.46
N PRO A 108 -6.79 23.81 1.99
CA PRO A 108 -5.59 24.45 1.44
C PRO A 108 -4.44 24.58 2.46
N THR A 109 -4.75 24.69 3.75
CA THR A 109 -3.79 24.85 4.86
C THR A 109 -4.00 23.77 5.92
N PRO A 110 -3.75 22.50 5.58
CA PRO A 110 -4.13 21.37 6.42
C PRO A 110 -3.30 21.31 7.70
N SER A 111 -4.00 21.22 8.83
CA SER A 111 -3.45 20.86 10.14
C SER A 111 -4.12 19.56 10.61
N PRO A 112 -3.45 18.72 11.41
CA PRO A 112 -4.10 17.49 11.86
C PRO A 112 -5.24 17.85 12.81
N GLN A 113 -6.45 17.37 12.53
CA GLN A 113 -7.58 17.49 13.44
C GLN A 113 -7.26 16.79 14.77
N ARG A 114 -6.55 15.65 14.69
CA ARG A 114 -6.05 14.89 15.84
C ARG A 114 -4.74 14.19 15.52
N MET A 115 -3.94 13.99 16.58
CA MET A 115 -2.75 13.15 16.60
C MET A 115 -2.85 12.15 17.75
N LEU A 116 -3.38 10.95 17.46
CA LEU A 116 -3.67 9.93 18.46
C LEU A 116 -2.40 9.16 18.84
N VAL A 117 -2.09 9.04 20.12
CA VAL A 117 -1.07 8.08 20.60
C VAL A 117 -1.66 6.68 20.43
N ALA A 118 -1.19 5.95 19.43
CA ALA A 118 -1.85 4.75 18.97
C ALA A 118 -1.18 3.47 19.51
N HIS A 119 0.14 3.42 19.59
CA HIS A 119 0.88 2.22 19.97
C HIS A 119 2.02 2.55 20.93
N ASP A 120 2.56 1.54 21.64
CA ASP A 120 3.86 1.70 22.31
C ASP A 120 4.97 1.44 21.28
N GLY A 121 5.47 2.53 20.70
CA GLY A 121 6.39 2.51 19.56
C GLY A 121 5.68 2.63 18.20
N TRP A 122 6.40 2.32 17.13
CA TRP A 122 6.03 2.72 15.77
C TRP A 122 4.68 2.14 15.31
N VAL A 123 3.84 2.98 14.72
CA VAL A 123 2.67 2.55 13.93
C VAL A 123 3.17 2.06 12.57
N ARG A 124 3.00 0.77 12.30
CA ARG A 124 3.49 0.13 11.07
C ARG A 124 2.51 0.25 9.93
N TRP A 125 1.22 0.20 10.25
CA TRP A 125 0.18 0.24 9.23
C TRP A 125 -1.12 0.83 9.76
N VAL A 126 -1.86 1.48 8.86
CA VAL A 126 -3.26 1.87 9.06
C VAL A 126 -4.09 1.42 7.86
N ARG A 127 -5.35 1.03 8.11
CA ARG A 127 -6.32 0.65 7.07
C ARG A 127 -7.73 1.02 7.47
N THR A 128 -8.50 1.62 6.59
CA THR A 128 -9.91 1.93 6.81
C THR A 128 -10.76 0.71 6.47
N SER A 129 -11.85 0.49 7.21
CA SER A 129 -12.85 -0.53 6.88
C SER A 129 -13.59 -0.18 5.57
N PRO A 130 -14.17 -1.17 4.86
CA PRO A 130 -14.89 -0.93 3.62
C PRO A 130 -16.05 0.08 3.75
N ASP A 131 -16.70 0.14 4.91
CA ASP A 131 -17.78 1.07 5.20
C ASP A 131 -17.31 2.44 5.74
N GLY A 132 -16.00 2.62 5.94
CA GLY A 132 -15.42 3.87 6.43
C GLY A 132 -15.54 4.12 7.93
N ARG A 133 -16.24 3.26 8.67
CA ARG A 133 -16.59 3.50 10.09
C ARG A 133 -15.48 3.17 11.07
N LEU A 134 -14.53 2.34 10.65
CA LEU A 134 -13.45 1.87 11.50
C LEU A 134 -12.09 2.11 10.82
N LEU A 135 -11.08 2.39 11.64
CA LEU A 135 -9.69 2.35 11.27
C LEU A 135 -9.01 1.21 12.04
N ALA A 136 -8.29 0.33 11.33
CA ALA A 136 -7.39 -0.63 11.94
C ALA A 136 -5.96 -0.08 11.91
N SER A 137 -5.21 -0.28 13.00
CA SER A 137 -3.78 0.00 13.06
C SER A 137 -3.01 -1.18 13.66
N CYS A 138 -1.72 -1.27 13.35
CA CYS A 138 -0.81 -2.23 13.99
C CYS A 138 0.56 -1.61 14.25
N GLY A 139 1.27 -2.07 15.29
CA GLY A 139 2.52 -1.43 15.73
C GLY A 139 3.53 -2.33 16.44
N ASN A 140 4.62 -1.72 16.93
CA ASN A 140 5.71 -2.44 17.61
C ASN A 140 5.33 -3.05 18.98
N ASP A 141 4.19 -2.67 19.53
CA ASP A 141 3.61 -3.27 20.75
C ASP A 141 3.00 -4.67 20.50
N ASN A 142 3.13 -5.21 19.29
CA ASN A 142 2.56 -6.48 18.84
C ASN A 142 1.04 -6.52 18.79
N LEU A 143 0.38 -5.35 18.87
CA LEU A 143 -1.07 -5.25 18.88
C LEU A 143 -1.60 -4.83 17.51
N LEU A 144 -2.84 -5.22 17.25
CA LEU A 144 -3.70 -4.47 16.35
C LEU A 144 -4.74 -3.73 17.20
N LYS A 145 -5.11 -2.52 16.77
CA LYS A 145 -6.11 -1.68 17.42
C LYS A 145 -7.15 -1.23 16.40
N ILE A 146 -8.40 -1.19 16.83
CA ILE A 146 -9.54 -0.75 16.02
C ILE A 146 -10.11 0.52 16.63
N TRP A 147 -10.25 1.54 15.81
CA TRP A 147 -10.69 2.88 16.20
C TRP A 147 -11.99 3.22 15.48
N ASP A 148 -12.93 3.85 16.16
CA ASP A 148 -14.13 4.41 15.52
C ASP A 148 -13.74 5.73 14.83
N THR A 149 -14.06 5.89 13.55
CA THR A 149 -13.64 7.07 12.78
C THR A 149 -14.46 8.33 13.07
N SER A 150 -15.61 8.20 13.74
CA SER A 150 -16.48 9.32 14.10
C SER A 150 -15.99 10.08 15.34
N ASN A 151 -15.40 9.37 16.31
CA ASN A 151 -14.97 9.96 17.59
C ASN A 151 -13.52 9.63 17.99
N TRP A 152 -12.88 8.70 17.27
CA TRP A 152 -11.52 8.21 17.50
C TRP A 152 -11.33 7.41 18.79
N ASP A 153 -12.41 6.86 19.34
CA ASP A 153 -12.33 5.96 20.49
C ASP A 153 -11.75 4.61 20.09
N LEU A 154 -10.97 4.02 20.99
CA LEU A 154 -10.46 2.67 20.85
C LEU A 154 -11.59 1.66 21.08
N VAL A 155 -12.07 1.04 20.00
CA VAL A 155 -13.17 0.06 20.02
C VAL A 155 -12.67 -1.31 20.48
N ARG A 156 -11.49 -1.72 20.03
CA ARG A 156 -10.97 -3.07 20.31
C ARG A 156 -9.45 -3.17 20.20
N VAL A 157 -8.88 -4.06 20.98
CA VAL A 157 -7.45 -4.46 20.94
C VAL A 157 -7.35 -5.95 20.64
N PHE A 158 -6.52 -6.31 19.66
CA PHE A 158 -6.32 -7.67 19.22
C PHE A 158 -4.92 -8.09 19.66
N LYS A 159 -4.85 -9.10 20.54
CA LYS A 159 -3.62 -9.66 21.08
C LYS A 159 -3.36 -11.03 20.46
N GLY A 160 -2.11 -11.32 20.11
CA GLY A 160 -1.73 -12.69 19.71
C GLY A 160 -0.54 -12.80 18.76
N HIS A 161 -0.06 -11.72 18.17
CA HIS A 161 1.24 -11.74 17.49
C HIS A 161 2.37 -11.77 18.52
N GLN A 162 3.44 -12.51 18.21
CA GLN A 162 4.62 -12.63 19.07
C GLN A 162 5.74 -11.64 18.68
N ARG A 163 5.62 -11.05 17.48
CA ARG A 163 6.53 -10.03 16.95
C ARG A 163 5.74 -9.00 16.16
N TYR A 164 6.43 -7.90 15.81
CA TYR A 164 5.82 -6.70 15.26
C TYR A 164 4.95 -7.02 14.02
N PRO A 165 3.63 -6.79 14.06
CA PRO A 165 2.78 -6.80 12.88
C PRO A 165 3.17 -5.62 11.98
N TYR A 166 3.54 -5.92 10.74
CA TYR A 166 3.95 -4.89 9.77
C TYR A 166 2.80 -4.42 8.87
N ALA A 167 1.73 -5.19 8.78
CA ALA A 167 0.56 -4.86 7.97
C ALA A 167 -0.71 -5.44 8.59
N VAL A 168 -1.81 -4.71 8.38
CA VAL A 168 -3.18 -5.11 8.68
C VAL A 168 -4.10 -4.67 7.54
N VAL A 169 -5.06 -5.49 7.17
CA VAL A 169 -6.08 -5.18 6.16
C VAL A 169 -7.43 -5.74 6.56
N PHE A 170 -8.49 -4.98 6.29
CA PHE A 170 -9.86 -5.50 6.32
C PHE A 170 -10.10 -6.40 5.12
N HIS A 171 -10.76 -7.52 5.36
CA HIS A 171 -11.38 -8.29 4.30
C HIS A 171 -12.60 -7.51 3.74
N PRO A 172 -12.90 -7.59 2.43
CA PRO A 172 -14.00 -6.83 1.82
C PRO A 172 -15.39 -7.06 2.41
N ASP A 173 -15.63 -8.19 3.08
CA ASP A 173 -16.88 -8.46 3.81
C ASP A 173 -17.11 -7.59 5.05
N GLY A 174 -16.10 -6.82 5.49
CA GLY A 174 -16.17 -5.94 6.66
C GLY A 174 -16.23 -6.67 8.00
N LYS A 175 -16.13 -8.00 8.03
CA LYS A 175 -16.26 -8.82 9.24
C LYS A 175 -14.94 -9.41 9.72
N ARG A 176 -13.93 -9.44 8.85
CA ARG A 176 -12.63 -10.07 9.12
C ARG A 176 -11.47 -9.13 8.86
N LEU A 177 -10.36 -9.40 9.53
CA LEU A 177 -9.06 -8.76 9.31
C LEU A 177 -8.02 -9.82 8.97
N ALA A 178 -7.03 -9.43 8.17
CA ALA A 178 -5.78 -10.17 8.02
C ALA A 178 -4.61 -9.32 8.51
N SER A 179 -3.63 -9.96 9.13
CA SER A 179 -2.36 -9.31 9.51
C SER A 179 -1.16 -10.20 9.27
N PHE A 180 0.00 -9.59 9.17
CA PHE A 180 1.27 -10.28 8.90
C PHE A 180 2.39 -9.67 9.76
N ASP A 181 3.09 -10.52 10.52
CA ASP A 181 4.19 -10.08 11.38
C ASP A 181 5.60 -10.32 10.83
N LEU A 182 6.59 -9.78 11.54
CA LEU A 182 8.01 -9.91 11.22
C LEU A 182 8.47 -11.37 11.04
N MET A 183 7.80 -12.33 11.66
CA MET A 183 8.16 -13.75 11.70
C MET A 183 7.50 -14.59 10.60
N GLY A 184 6.79 -13.96 9.67
CA GLY A 184 6.09 -14.66 8.61
C GLY A 184 4.75 -15.26 9.05
N VAL A 185 4.18 -14.83 10.17
CA VAL A 185 2.89 -15.35 10.64
C VAL A 185 1.75 -14.50 10.11
N ILE A 186 0.83 -15.13 9.38
CA ILE A 186 -0.43 -14.55 8.92
C ILE A 186 -1.52 -14.95 9.90
N LYS A 187 -2.33 -13.99 10.33
CA LYS A 187 -3.52 -14.27 11.16
C LYS A 187 -4.77 -13.73 10.49
N GLU A 188 -5.83 -14.53 10.52
CA GLU A 188 -7.19 -14.06 10.31
C GLU A 188 -7.82 -13.76 11.67
N TRP A 189 -8.54 -12.65 11.76
CA TRP A 189 -9.25 -12.25 12.96
C TRP A 189 -10.72 -12.02 12.65
N GLU A 190 -11.58 -12.45 13.57
CA GLU A 190 -12.98 -12.04 13.58
C GLU A 190 -13.09 -10.64 14.23
N LEU A 191 -13.64 -9.67 13.51
CA LEU A 191 -13.66 -8.27 13.93
C LEU A 191 -14.49 -8.04 15.20
N SER A 192 -15.63 -8.74 15.32
CA SER A 192 -16.58 -8.57 16.43
C SER A 192 -16.06 -9.13 17.75
N SER A 193 -15.27 -10.21 17.73
CA SER A 193 -14.74 -10.84 18.93
C SER A 193 -13.28 -10.46 19.22
N GLY A 194 -12.51 -10.09 18.20
CA GLY A 194 -11.07 -9.89 18.30
C GLY A 194 -10.26 -11.18 18.40
N LYS A 195 -10.89 -12.34 18.17
CA LYS A 195 -10.25 -13.65 18.25
C LYS A 195 -9.59 -14.01 16.92
N VAL A 196 -8.47 -14.74 17.00
CA VAL A 196 -7.85 -15.40 15.84
C VAL A 196 -8.74 -16.57 15.42
N THR A 197 -9.17 -16.60 14.17
CA THR A 197 -9.96 -17.70 13.60
C THR A 197 -9.09 -18.68 12.81
N ARG A 198 -8.06 -18.18 12.12
CA ARG A 198 -7.09 -18.97 11.34
C ARG A 198 -5.69 -18.37 11.44
N GLN A 199 -4.67 -19.21 11.30
CA GLN A 199 -3.27 -18.80 11.29
C GLN A 199 -2.48 -19.61 10.26
N TRP A 200 -1.53 -18.95 9.58
CA TRP A 200 -0.61 -19.58 8.65
C TRP A 200 0.82 -19.12 8.88
N GLU A 201 1.78 -19.98 8.55
CA GLU A 201 3.21 -19.69 8.68
C GLU A 201 3.89 -19.64 7.31
N ALA A 202 4.06 -18.44 6.79
CA ALA A 202 4.83 -18.17 5.58
C ALA A 202 6.33 -18.04 5.92
N LYS A 203 6.94 -19.09 6.50
CA LYS A 203 8.36 -19.07 6.95
C LYS A 203 9.36 -18.73 5.84
N PHE A 204 8.98 -18.94 4.58
CA PHE A 204 9.76 -18.53 3.41
C PHE A 204 9.83 -16.99 3.23
N MET A 205 8.98 -16.21 3.91
CA MET A 205 9.03 -14.74 3.96
C MET A 205 9.75 -14.20 5.21
N TRP A 206 10.49 -15.07 5.89
CA TRP A 206 11.26 -14.74 7.08
C TRP A 206 12.66 -15.35 6.98
N GLY A 207 13.63 -14.72 7.63
CA GLY A 207 14.90 -15.31 7.95
C GLY A 207 15.52 -14.67 9.17
N PHE A 208 16.32 -15.44 9.89
CA PHE A 208 17.07 -14.98 11.05
C PHE A 208 18.54 -14.78 10.67
N ASP A 209 19.01 -13.55 10.80
CA ASP A 209 20.44 -13.26 10.64
C ASP A 209 21.18 -13.63 11.93
N LYS A 210 21.97 -14.71 11.86
CA LYS A 210 22.75 -15.19 13.00
C LYS A 210 23.84 -14.22 13.45
N LYS A 211 24.43 -13.45 12.54
CA LYS A 211 25.53 -12.51 12.84
C LYS A 211 25.03 -11.36 13.70
N PHE A 212 23.87 -10.81 13.35
CA PHE A 212 23.29 -9.68 14.05
C PHE A 212 22.18 -10.05 15.03
N ARG A 213 21.84 -11.33 15.11
CA ARG A 213 20.77 -11.89 15.94
C ARG A 213 19.43 -11.16 15.72
N ALA A 214 19.11 -10.91 14.44
CA ALA A 214 17.98 -10.09 14.04
C ALA A 214 17.02 -10.87 13.13
N ASP A 215 15.72 -10.75 13.42
CA ASP A 215 14.65 -11.25 12.57
C ASP A 215 14.43 -10.31 11.38
N MET A 216 14.32 -10.90 10.19
CA MET A 216 14.01 -10.17 8.96
C MET A 216 12.86 -10.83 8.24
N GLY A 217 11.81 -10.05 7.98
CA GLY A 217 10.62 -10.50 7.29
C GLY A 217 9.57 -9.40 7.31
N GLY A 218 8.31 -9.81 7.44
CA GLY A 218 7.17 -8.90 7.53
C GLY A 218 6.69 -8.42 6.17
N ALA A 219 5.38 -8.26 6.04
CA ALA A 219 4.77 -7.65 4.87
C ALA A 219 5.19 -6.18 4.75
N ARG A 220 5.51 -5.71 3.56
CA ARG A 220 5.63 -4.28 3.26
C ARG A 220 4.34 -3.70 2.73
N ASP A 221 3.46 -4.53 2.22
CA ASP A 221 2.10 -4.20 1.85
C ASP A 221 1.24 -5.47 1.80
N MET A 222 -0.06 -5.34 2.05
CA MET A 222 -1.03 -6.42 1.94
C MET A 222 -2.30 -5.90 1.25
N ARG A 223 -2.91 -6.68 0.37
CA ARG A 223 -4.20 -6.32 -0.24
C ARG A 223 -5.04 -7.56 -0.44
N PHE A 224 -6.33 -7.45 -0.15
CA PHE A 224 -7.31 -8.39 -0.67
C PHE A 224 -7.62 -8.05 -2.13
N SER A 225 -7.95 -9.08 -2.92
CA SER A 225 -8.66 -8.88 -4.18
C SER A 225 -10.04 -8.26 -3.88
N PRO A 226 -10.64 -7.53 -4.83
CA PRO A 226 -11.94 -6.88 -4.60
C PRO A 226 -13.06 -7.83 -4.15
N ASP A 227 -13.02 -9.08 -4.60
CA ASP A 227 -13.96 -10.14 -4.22
C ASP A 227 -13.61 -10.85 -2.89
N GLY A 228 -12.48 -10.51 -2.26
CA GLY A 228 -12.01 -11.09 -1.00
C GLY A 228 -11.41 -12.49 -1.12
N LYS A 229 -11.40 -13.10 -2.32
CA LYS A 229 -10.96 -14.49 -2.51
C LYS A 229 -9.46 -14.67 -2.40
N TYR A 230 -8.69 -13.64 -2.69
CA TYR A 230 -7.23 -13.69 -2.67
C TYR A 230 -6.64 -12.63 -1.77
N LEU A 231 -5.55 -12.99 -1.10
CA LEU A 231 -4.70 -12.06 -0.36
C LEU A 231 -3.32 -12.02 -1.01
N ALA A 232 -2.89 -10.82 -1.42
CA ALA A 232 -1.54 -10.57 -1.88
C ALA A 232 -0.71 -9.92 -0.77
N VAL A 233 0.51 -10.40 -0.55
CA VAL A 233 1.44 -9.91 0.46
C VAL A 233 2.79 -9.60 -0.19
N ALA A 234 3.16 -8.33 -0.25
CA ALA A 234 4.48 -7.91 -0.73
C ALA A 234 5.51 -7.95 0.40
N GLY A 235 6.73 -8.38 0.10
CA GLY A 235 7.83 -8.32 1.05
C GLY A 235 9.12 -8.89 0.47
N LEU A 236 9.73 -9.80 1.23
CA LEU A 236 11.03 -10.40 0.95
C LEU A 236 11.01 -11.91 1.10
N THR A 237 12.08 -12.54 0.62
CA THR A 237 12.45 -13.95 0.83
C THR A 237 13.97 -14.07 0.86
N GLU A 238 14.47 -15.25 1.23
CA GLU A 238 15.89 -15.63 1.10
C GLU A 238 16.83 -14.63 1.81
N VAL A 239 16.54 -14.30 3.07
CA VAL A 239 17.40 -13.44 3.87
C VAL A 239 18.71 -14.16 4.17
N THR A 240 19.81 -13.55 3.78
CA THR A 240 21.16 -14.03 4.10
C THR A 240 21.97 -13.02 4.91
N ASN A 241 21.65 -11.72 4.80
CA ASN A 241 22.25 -10.66 5.61
C ASN A 241 21.24 -9.52 5.81
N ALA A 242 20.85 -9.29 7.07
CA ALA A 242 19.86 -8.32 7.49
C ALA A 242 20.32 -6.87 7.24
N PHE A 243 21.53 -6.53 7.67
CA PHE A 243 22.06 -5.16 7.59
C PHE A 243 22.48 -4.76 6.19
N ALA A 244 23.06 -5.70 5.43
CA ALA A 244 23.36 -5.44 4.04
C ALA A 244 22.08 -5.37 3.19
N GLY A 245 20.93 -5.87 3.67
CA GLY A 245 19.73 -6.01 2.84
C GLY A 245 19.94 -7.03 1.73
N THR A 246 20.62 -8.14 2.04
CA THR A 246 20.80 -9.25 1.10
C THR A 246 19.62 -10.20 1.23
N HIS A 247 18.59 -9.90 0.45
CA HIS A 247 17.35 -10.64 0.32
C HIS A 247 16.79 -10.43 -1.11
N LYS A 248 15.82 -11.24 -1.49
CA LYS A 248 15.10 -11.10 -2.77
C LYS A 248 13.69 -10.60 -2.54
N PRO A 249 13.15 -9.76 -3.43
CA PRO A 249 11.78 -9.30 -3.36
C PRO A 249 10.84 -10.47 -3.73
N MET A 250 9.68 -10.52 -3.08
CA MET A 250 8.66 -11.51 -3.38
C MET A 250 7.27 -10.99 -3.04
N VAL A 251 6.28 -11.46 -3.79
CA VAL A 251 4.87 -11.33 -3.43
C VAL A 251 4.29 -12.73 -3.21
N LEU A 252 3.67 -12.97 -2.06
CA LEU A 252 2.85 -14.16 -1.83
C LEU A 252 1.43 -13.87 -2.31
N LEU A 253 0.88 -14.76 -3.14
CA LEU A 253 -0.55 -14.80 -3.46
C LEU A 253 -1.17 -16.01 -2.75
N MET A 254 -2.14 -15.76 -1.88
CA MET A 254 -2.84 -16.75 -1.08
C MET A 254 -4.29 -16.85 -1.56
N ASP A 255 -4.80 -18.07 -1.70
CA ASP A 255 -6.24 -18.35 -1.78
C ASP A 255 -6.80 -18.25 -0.35
N TRP A 256 -7.53 -17.18 -0.11
CA TRP A 256 -7.99 -16.84 1.23
C TRP A 256 -9.13 -17.72 1.70
N GLU A 257 -10.01 -18.13 0.77
CA GLU A 257 -11.15 -18.99 1.07
C GLU A 257 -10.65 -20.38 1.47
N LYS A 258 -9.74 -20.95 0.69
CA LYS A 258 -9.16 -22.27 0.98
C LYS A 258 -8.11 -22.23 2.08
N GLY A 259 -7.51 -21.07 2.35
CA GLY A 259 -6.42 -20.93 3.31
C GLY A 259 -5.10 -21.51 2.79
N GLU A 260 -4.84 -21.39 1.49
CA GLU A 260 -3.71 -22.03 0.82
C GLU A 260 -2.76 -21.02 0.16
N PHE A 261 -1.46 -21.27 0.23
CA PHE A 261 -0.46 -20.47 -0.47
C PHE A 261 -0.41 -20.86 -1.94
N ARG A 262 -1.08 -20.08 -2.80
CA ARG A 262 -1.27 -20.38 -4.22
C ARG A 262 -0.01 -20.16 -5.05
N LYS A 263 0.64 -19.00 -4.91
CA LYS A 263 1.83 -18.63 -5.71
C LYS A 263 2.82 -17.77 -4.93
N LYS A 264 4.10 -17.92 -5.30
CA LYS A 264 5.22 -17.08 -4.84
C LYS A 264 5.73 -16.32 -6.04
N LEU A 265 5.25 -15.10 -6.23
CA LEU A 265 5.62 -14.25 -7.36
C LEU A 265 7.03 -13.69 -7.09
N ARG A 266 8.01 -14.14 -7.88
CA ARG A 266 9.43 -13.88 -7.64
C ARG A 266 9.97 -12.89 -8.66
N ILE A 267 10.99 -12.13 -8.24
CA ILE A 267 11.78 -11.29 -9.12
C ILE A 267 13.24 -11.70 -8.96
N ASP A 268 13.88 -11.94 -10.10
CA ASP A 268 15.28 -12.37 -10.17
C ASP A 268 16.22 -11.16 -10.00
N SER A 269 16.13 -10.49 -8.84
CA SER A 269 16.99 -9.38 -8.44
C SER A 269 17.14 -9.31 -6.93
N ARG A 270 18.14 -8.56 -6.44
CA ARG A 270 18.24 -8.23 -5.01
C ARG A 270 17.30 -7.08 -4.69
N GLY A 271 16.61 -7.17 -3.56
CA GLY A 271 15.73 -6.09 -3.12
C GLY A 271 14.50 -6.54 -2.34
N MET A 272 13.53 -5.66 -2.25
CA MET A 272 12.30 -5.80 -1.48
C MET A 272 11.11 -5.39 -2.36
N ALA A 273 10.04 -6.19 -2.35
CA ALA A 273 8.76 -5.75 -2.87
C ALA A 273 8.09 -4.89 -1.78
N TRP A 274 7.91 -3.61 -2.07
CA TRP A 274 7.41 -2.64 -1.10
C TRP A 274 5.90 -2.39 -1.21
N GLY A 275 5.30 -2.69 -2.36
CA GLY A 275 3.87 -2.53 -2.57
C GLY A 275 3.31 -3.46 -3.64
N ILE A 276 2.01 -3.72 -3.55
CA ILE A 276 1.27 -4.60 -4.45
C ILE A 276 -0.19 -4.16 -4.60
N ARG A 277 -0.74 -4.25 -5.81
CA ARG A 277 -2.14 -3.96 -6.11
C ARG A 277 -2.72 -5.03 -7.02
N PHE A 278 -3.97 -5.41 -6.75
CA PHE A 278 -4.83 -6.06 -7.73
C PHE A 278 -5.35 -4.99 -8.68
N HIS A 279 -5.20 -5.22 -9.97
CA HIS A 279 -5.75 -4.36 -10.99
C HIS A 279 -7.13 -4.90 -11.44
N PRO A 280 -8.12 -4.05 -11.75
CA PRO A 280 -9.44 -4.48 -12.21
C PRO A 280 -9.42 -5.44 -13.42
N ASP A 281 -8.50 -5.26 -14.35
CA ASP A 281 -8.30 -6.16 -15.51
C ASP A 281 -7.67 -7.53 -15.14
N GLY A 282 -7.57 -7.87 -13.85
CA GLY A 282 -7.23 -9.21 -13.37
C GLY A 282 -5.74 -9.51 -13.20
N PHE A 283 -4.84 -8.57 -13.51
CA PHE A 283 -3.41 -8.70 -13.21
C PHE A 283 -3.05 -8.11 -11.84
N LEU A 284 -1.85 -8.42 -11.34
CA LEU A 284 -1.25 -7.74 -10.20
C LEU A 284 -0.14 -6.82 -10.66
N VAL A 285 0.00 -5.67 -10.01
CA VAL A 285 1.14 -4.76 -10.20
C VAL A 285 1.79 -4.44 -8.87
N GLY A 286 3.09 -4.68 -8.80
CA GLY A 286 3.90 -4.41 -7.61
C GLY A 286 5.09 -3.52 -7.92
N SER A 287 5.68 -2.96 -6.87
CA SER A 287 6.90 -2.15 -6.98
C SER A 287 7.89 -2.46 -5.87
N GLY A 288 9.15 -2.16 -6.11
CA GLY A 288 10.20 -2.40 -5.14
C GLY A 288 11.51 -1.69 -5.41
N ALA A 289 12.43 -1.88 -4.48
CA ALA A 289 13.72 -1.20 -4.36
C ALA A 289 14.82 -2.24 -4.05
N PRO A 290 16.12 -1.99 -4.34
CA PRO A 290 16.72 -0.68 -4.62
C PRO A 290 16.70 -0.25 -6.10
N SER A 291 16.67 -1.18 -7.07
CA SER A 291 16.86 -0.84 -8.49
C SER A 291 15.65 -0.19 -9.16
N GLY A 292 14.45 -0.31 -8.59
CA GLY A 292 13.26 0.43 -9.03
C GLY A 292 12.57 -0.12 -10.26
N ALA A 293 11.45 -0.82 -10.05
CA ALA A 293 10.61 -1.27 -11.15
C ALA A 293 9.13 -1.34 -10.76
N LEU A 294 8.27 -1.35 -11.78
CA LEU A 294 6.95 -1.96 -11.72
C LEU A 294 7.02 -3.34 -12.32
N TRP A 295 6.44 -4.31 -11.62
CA TRP A 295 6.34 -5.70 -12.06
C TRP A 295 4.87 -6.05 -12.23
N PHE A 296 4.53 -6.66 -13.36
CA PHE A 296 3.17 -7.03 -13.71
C PHE A 296 3.05 -8.55 -13.82
N TRP A 297 2.15 -9.15 -13.06
CA TRP A 297 1.94 -10.59 -13.02
C TRP A 297 0.53 -10.95 -13.41
N LYS A 298 0.38 -12.10 -14.07
CA LYS A 298 -0.90 -12.80 -14.03
C LYS A 298 -0.98 -13.59 -12.71
N PRO A 299 -2.16 -13.78 -12.12
CA PRO A 299 -2.30 -14.46 -10.83
C PRO A 299 -1.75 -15.90 -10.79
N ASP A 300 -1.60 -16.55 -11.95
CA ASP A 300 -1.14 -17.93 -12.12
C ASP A 300 0.33 -18.07 -12.51
N GLU A 301 1.00 -16.97 -12.87
CA GLU A 301 2.40 -16.93 -13.32
C GLU A 301 3.34 -16.44 -12.20
N GLU A 302 4.45 -17.14 -11.94
CA GLU A 302 5.40 -16.72 -10.91
C GLU A 302 6.30 -15.56 -11.32
N LYS A 303 6.58 -15.45 -12.62
CA LYS A 303 7.42 -14.39 -13.19
C LYS A 303 6.55 -13.27 -13.75
N PRO A 304 7.01 -12.01 -13.71
CA PRO A 304 6.27 -10.91 -14.33
C PRO A 304 6.20 -11.12 -15.84
N PHE A 305 5.02 -10.95 -16.45
CA PHE A 305 4.87 -10.94 -17.91
C PHE A 305 5.33 -9.61 -18.52
N HIS A 306 5.46 -8.57 -17.70
CA HIS A 306 6.02 -7.28 -18.05
C HIS A 306 6.72 -6.65 -16.85
N THR A 307 7.80 -5.92 -17.11
CA THR A 307 8.51 -5.11 -16.13
C THR A 307 8.79 -3.74 -16.73
N PHE A 308 8.41 -2.68 -16.02
CA PHE A 308 8.69 -1.31 -16.41
C PHE A 308 9.73 -0.72 -15.44
N LYS A 309 10.84 -0.22 -15.99
CA LYS A 309 11.93 0.34 -15.18
C LYS A 309 11.56 1.75 -14.70
N LEU A 310 11.67 1.98 -13.40
CA LEU A 310 11.51 3.30 -12.78
C LEU A 310 12.84 4.04 -12.75
N THR A 311 12.83 5.33 -12.39
CA THR A 311 14.07 6.10 -12.24
C THR A 311 14.81 5.80 -10.93
N GLY A 312 14.11 5.29 -9.92
CA GLY A 312 14.64 4.88 -8.63
C GLY A 312 13.79 3.80 -7.95
N GLY A 313 14.32 3.22 -6.87
CA GLY A 313 13.66 2.19 -6.06
C GLY A 313 12.28 2.59 -5.55
N GLY A 314 11.23 1.85 -5.91
CA GLY A 314 9.87 2.11 -5.44
C GLY A 314 9.65 1.61 -4.01
N ARG A 315 9.22 2.50 -3.11
CA ARG A 315 8.90 2.22 -1.70
C ARG A 315 7.41 2.15 -1.40
N ALA A 316 6.56 2.60 -2.32
CA ALA A 316 5.14 2.35 -2.30
C ALA A 316 4.56 2.52 -3.69
N ILE A 317 3.44 1.85 -3.94
CA ILE A 317 2.61 2.01 -5.13
C ILE A 317 1.16 2.18 -4.70
N ASP A 318 0.39 2.93 -5.48
CA ASP A 318 -1.07 2.92 -5.44
C ASP A 318 -1.65 3.11 -6.83
N LEU A 319 -2.87 2.60 -7.07
CA LEU A 319 -3.57 2.77 -8.33
C LEU A 319 -4.49 3.99 -8.27
N SER A 320 -4.69 4.64 -9.42
CA SER A 320 -5.79 5.58 -9.58
C SER A 320 -7.14 4.83 -9.51
N PRO A 321 -8.24 5.51 -9.12
CA PRO A 321 -9.56 4.86 -9.02
C PRO A 321 -10.03 4.19 -10.32
N ASP A 322 -9.64 4.74 -11.48
CA ASP A 322 -9.95 4.19 -12.80
C ASP A 322 -9.00 3.05 -13.25
N GLY A 323 -7.99 2.71 -12.44
CA GLY A 323 -6.96 1.71 -12.72
C GLY A 323 -5.94 2.11 -13.79
N ARG A 324 -6.13 3.24 -14.48
CA ARG A 324 -5.31 3.60 -15.66
C ARG A 324 -3.91 4.07 -15.29
N GLN A 325 -3.71 4.52 -14.06
CA GLN A 325 -2.46 5.06 -13.56
C GLN A 325 -2.03 4.39 -12.27
N ALA A 326 -0.73 4.48 -11.98
CA ALA A 326 -0.17 4.20 -10.68
C ALA A 326 0.70 5.37 -10.20
N ALA A 327 0.56 5.73 -8.92
CA ALA A 327 1.53 6.56 -8.22
C ALA A 327 2.60 5.67 -7.59
N VAL A 328 3.87 6.06 -7.72
CA VAL A 328 5.00 5.34 -7.12
C VAL A 328 5.94 6.30 -6.41
N ALA A 329 6.03 6.18 -5.09
CA ALA A 329 6.99 6.90 -4.26
C ALA A 329 8.35 6.21 -4.31
N GLN A 330 9.41 6.97 -4.58
CA GLN A 330 10.74 6.42 -4.83
C GLN A 330 11.81 6.96 -3.88
N ILE A 331 12.87 6.16 -3.73
CA ILE A 331 14.03 6.51 -2.89
C ILE A 331 14.87 7.65 -3.47
N ASP A 332 14.73 7.95 -4.76
CA ASP A 332 15.43 9.04 -5.45
C ASP A 332 14.69 10.39 -5.34
N ARG A 333 13.80 10.52 -4.33
CA ARG A 333 13.03 11.72 -3.98
C ARG A 333 11.93 12.08 -4.97
N LYS A 334 11.58 11.14 -5.85
CA LYS A 334 10.54 11.33 -6.87
C LYS A 334 9.27 10.55 -6.55
N LEU A 335 8.15 11.15 -6.87
CA LEU A 335 6.84 10.52 -6.98
C LEU A 335 6.47 10.48 -8.46
N GLN A 336 6.45 9.30 -9.07
CA GLN A 336 6.07 9.16 -10.48
C GLN A 336 4.61 8.74 -10.62
N ILE A 337 3.88 9.42 -11.49
CA ILE A 337 2.60 8.94 -12.01
C ILE A 337 2.88 8.23 -13.33
N VAL A 338 2.53 6.95 -13.36
CA VAL A 338 2.79 6.05 -14.46
C VAL A 338 1.47 5.64 -15.08
N GLN A 339 1.33 5.78 -16.39
CA GLN A 339 0.14 5.46 -17.17
C GLN A 339 0.27 4.07 -17.79
N PHE A 340 -0.80 3.28 -17.80
CA PHE A 340 -0.85 1.92 -18.37
C PHE A 340 -1.51 1.83 -19.74
N THR A 341 -1.86 2.94 -20.37
CA THR A 341 -2.39 2.97 -21.74
C THR A 341 -1.31 3.39 -22.73
N SER A 342 -1.56 3.26 -24.04
CA SER A 342 -0.72 3.90 -25.05
C SER A 342 -0.66 5.41 -24.85
N LYS A 343 0.45 6.02 -25.28
CA LYS A 343 0.50 7.48 -25.46
C LYS A 343 -0.60 7.89 -26.45
N PRO A 344 -1.26 9.04 -26.24
CA PRO A 344 -2.09 9.65 -27.27
C PRO A 344 -1.27 9.75 -28.57
N ALA A 345 -1.91 9.46 -29.70
CA ALA A 345 -1.28 9.48 -31.02
C ALA A 345 -0.85 10.90 -31.42
#